data_AF-A0A2V8XQF0-F1
#
_entry.id   AF-A0A2V8XQF0-F1
#
_cell.length_a   1.000
_cell.length_b   1.000
_cell.length_c   1.000
_cell.angle_alpha   90.00
_cell.angle_beta   90.00
_cell.angle_gamma   90.00
#
_symmetry.space_group_name_H-M   'P 1'
#
loop_
_entity.id
_entity.type
_entity.pdbx_description
1 polymer ?
#
loop_
_entity_poly.entity_id
_entity_poly.type
_entity_poly.pdbx_seq_one_letter_code
_entity_poly.pdbx_strand_id
1 'polypeptide(L)'
;MKTTKLSYLPYLYSAWKRGRLHNKWFRQYRNAFDEDDLRIVRNQHLNGNHFGEWFTAIHYTKQGYRVLVEKYMYGVHIRKCAVVSDILGECALELLREWQEQYHCQPPDLLVYKGNKCFFVEVKRGRDFLRDSQKAYFKKIESVFGCPVVTVDLQAKGHLR
;
A
#
# COMPACT_ATOMS: atom_id res chain seq x y z
N MET A 1 -2.27 16.55 -1.09
CA MET A 1 -2.77 15.17 -0.97
C MET A 1 -4.26 15.06 -1.28
N LYS A 2 -4.59 14.34 -2.37
CA LYS A 2 -5.95 14.09 -2.84
C LYS A 2 -6.52 12.85 -2.15
N THR A 3 -7.81 12.87 -1.80
CA THR A 3 -8.51 11.68 -1.28
C THR A 3 -9.41 11.08 -2.35
N THR A 4 -9.36 9.76 -2.51
CA THR A 4 -10.23 8.98 -3.41
C THR A 4 -10.99 7.93 -2.62
N LYS A 5 -12.26 7.70 -2.96
CA LYS A 5 -13.07 6.65 -2.34
C LYS A 5 -12.98 5.38 -3.17
N LEU A 6 -12.80 4.24 -2.50
CA LEU A 6 -12.83 2.93 -3.13
C LEU A 6 -13.73 2.01 -2.30
N SER A 7 -14.65 1.30 -2.97
CA SER A 7 -15.60 0.44 -2.27
C SER A 7 -15.31 -1.04 -2.48
N TYR A 8 -15.44 -1.82 -1.41
CA TYR A 8 -15.31 -3.28 -1.44
C TYR A 8 -16.63 -3.97 -1.04
N LEU A 9 -16.84 -5.18 -1.55
CA LEU A 9 -17.99 -6.00 -1.15
C LEU A 9 -17.75 -6.58 0.26
N PRO A 10 -18.69 -6.45 1.21
CA PRO A 10 -18.47 -6.88 2.61
C PRO A 10 -18.00 -8.34 2.74
N TYR A 11 -18.52 -9.24 1.89
CA TYR A 11 -18.12 -10.65 1.93
C TYR A 11 -16.63 -10.86 1.65
N LEU A 12 -15.96 -9.97 0.91
CA LEU A 12 -14.53 -10.06 0.66
C LEU A 12 -13.76 -9.87 1.97
N TYR A 13 -14.16 -8.88 2.77
CA TYR A 13 -13.53 -8.67 4.07
C TYR A 13 -13.75 -9.85 5.01
N SER A 14 -14.97 -10.40 5.05
CA SER A 14 -15.26 -11.62 5.82
C SER A 14 -14.50 -12.85 5.31
N ALA A 15 -14.29 -12.98 4.00
CA ALA A 15 -13.52 -14.08 3.42
C ALA A 15 -12.01 -13.92 3.68
N TRP A 16 -11.51 -12.68 3.70
CA TRP A 16 -10.14 -12.36 4.10
C TRP A 16 -9.85 -12.81 5.54
N LYS A 17 -10.70 -12.39 6.49
CA LYS A 17 -10.55 -12.76 7.91
C LYS A 17 -10.58 -14.26 8.17
N ARG A 18 -11.20 -15.04 7.27
CA ARG A 18 -11.26 -16.52 7.33
C ARG A 18 -10.12 -17.22 6.56
N GLY A 19 -9.14 -16.48 6.08
CA GLY A 19 -7.97 -17.03 5.38
C GLY A 19 -8.25 -17.53 3.96
N ARG A 20 -9.42 -17.22 3.39
CA ARG A 20 -9.87 -17.77 2.10
C ARG A 20 -9.38 -16.97 0.90
N LEU A 21 -8.93 -15.73 1.11
CA LEU A 21 -8.59 -14.81 0.01
C LEU A 21 -7.10 -14.63 -0.25
N HIS A 22 -6.25 -14.53 0.78
CA HIS A 22 -4.84 -14.16 0.60
C HIS A 22 -4.11 -15.10 -0.36
N ASN A 23 -4.29 -16.43 -0.24
CA ASN A 23 -3.67 -17.40 -1.15
C ASN A 23 -4.16 -17.24 -2.60
N LYS A 24 -5.46 -16.99 -2.78
CA LYS A 24 -6.06 -16.81 -4.10
C LYS A 24 -5.53 -15.53 -4.75
N TRP A 25 -5.52 -14.43 -4.01
CA TRP A 25 -5.03 -13.14 -4.51
C TRP A 25 -3.54 -13.16 -4.79
N PHE A 26 -2.73 -13.76 -3.91
CA PHE A 26 -1.31 -13.96 -4.17
C PHE A 26 -1.05 -14.68 -5.50
N ARG A 27 -1.74 -15.81 -5.72
CA ARG A 27 -1.59 -16.59 -6.97
C ARG A 27 -2.04 -15.82 -8.20
N GLN A 28 -3.09 -15.02 -8.09
CA GLN A 28 -3.67 -14.27 -9.22
C GLN A 28 -2.88 -12.99 -9.55
N TYR A 29 -2.22 -12.37 -8.56
CA TYR A 29 -1.56 -11.07 -8.69
C TYR A 29 -0.08 -11.14 -8.25
N ARG A 30 0.64 -12.16 -8.72
CA ARG A 30 2.05 -12.44 -8.32
C ARG A 30 3.05 -11.30 -8.55
N ASN A 31 2.71 -10.33 -9.40
CA ASN A 31 3.59 -9.17 -9.63
C ASN A 31 3.44 -8.09 -8.55
N ALA A 32 2.28 -8.05 -7.88
CA ALA A 32 1.97 -7.08 -6.83
C ALA A 32 2.42 -7.54 -5.44
N PHE A 33 2.47 -8.85 -5.21
CA PHE A 33 2.76 -9.45 -3.90
C PHE A 33 3.95 -10.40 -3.98
N ASP A 34 4.79 -10.43 -2.95
CA ASP A 34 5.84 -11.43 -2.78
C ASP A 34 5.49 -12.48 -1.71
N GLU A 35 6.32 -13.51 -1.58
CA GLU A 35 6.10 -14.60 -0.62
C GLU A 35 6.12 -14.10 0.84
N ASP A 36 6.84 -13.01 1.12
CA ASP A 36 6.90 -12.43 2.46
C ASP A 36 5.60 -11.68 2.80
N ASP A 37 5.02 -10.97 1.83
CA ASP A 37 3.69 -10.38 1.95
C ASP A 37 2.67 -11.47 2.30
N LEU A 38 2.71 -12.61 1.59
CA LEU A 38 1.82 -13.74 1.87
C LEU A 38 2.06 -14.33 3.26
N ARG A 39 3.32 -14.48 3.68
CA ARG A 39 3.71 -14.97 5.00
C ARG A 39 3.18 -14.06 6.11
N ILE A 40 3.33 -12.74 5.98
CA ILE A 40 2.86 -11.74 6.95
C ILE A 40 1.34 -11.84 7.08
N VAL A 41 0.62 -11.81 5.94
CA VAL A 41 -0.85 -11.82 5.95
C VAL A 41 -1.41 -13.09 6.58
N ARG A 42 -0.84 -14.27 6.29
CA ARG A 42 -1.27 -15.53 6.90
C ARG A 42 -1.28 -15.47 8.43
N ASN A 43 -0.36 -14.72 9.03
CA ASN A 43 -0.26 -14.59 10.49
C ASN A 43 -1.16 -13.49 11.06
N GLN A 44 -1.60 -12.52 10.26
CA GLN A 44 -2.28 -11.31 10.76
C GLN A 44 -3.72 -11.12 10.24
N HIS A 45 -4.18 -11.96 9.31
CA HIS A 45 -5.47 -11.83 8.64
C HIS A 45 -6.70 -11.87 9.57
N LEU A 46 -6.63 -12.50 10.75
CA LEU A 46 -7.77 -12.70 11.66
C LEU A 46 -8.40 -11.37 12.12
N ASN A 47 -7.61 -10.31 12.24
CA ASN A 47 -8.08 -8.96 12.58
C ASN A 47 -8.45 -8.11 11.35
N GLY A 48 -8.29 -8.68 10.16
CA GLY A 48 -8.54 -7.97 8.91
C GLY A 48 -7.42 -7.00 8.53
N ASN A 49 -6.23 -7.15 9.14
CA ASN A 49 -5.00 -6.47 8.76
C ASN A 49 -4.67 -6.78 7.30
N HIS A 50 -4.02 -5.82 6.62
CA HIS A 50 -3.57 -5.90 5.23
C HIS A 50 -4.64 -6.11 4.16
N PHE A 51 -5.90 -6.31 4.54
CA PHE A 51 -7.00 -6.39 3.58
C PHE A 51 -7.08 -5.11 2.74
N GLY A 52 -6.90 -3.95 3.39
CA GLY A 52 -7.00 -2.65 2.75
C GLY A 52 -5.92 -2.45 1.71
N GLU A 53 -4.66 -2.62 2.11
CA GLU A 53 -3.52 -2.53 1.20
C GLU A 53 -3.67 -3.52 0.02
N TRP A 54 -3.96 -4.79 0.30
CA TRP A 54 -4.06 -5.80 -0.76
C TRP A 54 -5.22 -5.54 -1.72
N PHE A 55 -6.39 -5.17 -1.21
CA PHE A 55 -7.53 -4.84 -2.06
C PHE A 55 -7.22 -3.64 -2.97
N THR A 56 -6.56 -2.62 -2.43
CA THR A 56 -6.19 -1.40 -3.15
C THR A 56 -5.10 -1.67 -4.19
N ALA A 57 -4.11 -2.47 -3.84
CA ALA A 57 -3.07 -2.91 -4.77
C ALA A 57 -3.64 -3.68 -5.96
N ILE A 58 -4.59 -4.59 -5.71
CA ILE A 58 -5.30 -5.32 -6.77
C ILE A 58 -6.11 -4.36 -7.65
N HIS A 59 -6.78 -3.37 -7.06
CA HIS A 59 -7.55 -2.37 -7.80
C HIS A 59 -6.68 -1.61 -8.81
N TYR A 60 -5.49 -1.15 -8.42
CA TYR A 60 -4.54 -0.49 -9.33
C TYR A 60 -3.91 -1.47 -10.32
N THR A 61 -3.61 -2.69 -9.89
CA THR A 61 -3.09 -3.74 -10.79
C THR A 61 -4.05 -4.02 -11.94
N LYS A 62 -5.36 -4.08 -11.66
CA LYS A 62 -6.40 -4.26 -12.69
C LYS A 62 -6.51 -3.09 -13.69
N GLN A 63 -5.99 -1.92 -13.34
CA GLN A 63 -5.90 -0.76 -14.24
C GLN A 63 -4.58 -0.73 -15.03
N GLY A 64 -3.77 -1.79 -14.91
CA GLY A 64 -2.49 -1.93 -15.60
C GLY A 64 -1.34 -1.17 -14.96
N TYR A 65 -1.45 -0.80 -13.67
CA TYR A 65 -0.31 -0.33 -12.89
C TYR A 65 0.45 -1.51 -12.28
N ARG A 66 1.73 -1.29 -11.98
CA ARG A 66 2.51 -2.12 -11.06
C ARG A 66 2.42 -1.52 -9.67
N VAL A 67 2.46 -2.37 -8.65
CA VAL A 67 2.29 -1.94 -7.25
C VAL A 67 3.31 -2.66 -6.37
N LEU A 68 3.96 -1.91 -5.48
CA LEU A 68 4.67 -2.46 -4.33
C LEU A 68 3.83 -2.24 -3.08
N VAL A 69 3.48 -3.32 -2.39
CA VAL A 69 2.65 -3.30 -1.18
C VAL A 69 3.53 -3.39 0.03
N GLU A 70 3.48 -2.38 0.90
CA GLU A 70 4.15 -2.28 2.20
C GLU A 70 5.65 -2.61 2.20
N LYS A 71 6.35 -2.16 3.24
CA LYS A 71 7.74 -2.56 3.54
C LYS A 71 8.72 -2.47 2.37
N TYR A 72 8.45 -1.66 1.35
CA TYR A 72 9.26 -1.56 0.14
C TYR A 72 10.62 -0.90 0.39
N MET A 73 10.84 -0.37 1.60
CA MET A 73 12.11 0.15 2.08
C MET A 73 12.95 -0.83 2.91
N TYR A 74 12.43 -2.01 3.30
CA TYR A 74 13.18 -2.93 4.18
C TYR A 74 14.08 -3.86 3.37
N GLY A 75 15.35 -3.97 3.78
CA GLY A 75 16.40 -4.67 3.03
C GLY A 75 16.14 -6.16 2.78
N VAL A 76 15.24 -6.79 3.55
CA VAL A 76 14.78 -8.17 3.28
C VAL A 76 14.00 -8.29 1.97
N HIS A 77 13.44 -7.19 1.45
CA HIS A 77 12.71 -7.16 0.17
C HIS A 77 13.57 -6.58 -0.95
N ILE A 78 14.66 -7.27 -1.31
CA ILE A 78 15.64 -6.84 -2.34
C ILE A 78 14.95 -6.37 -3.63
N ARG A 79 13.94 -7.12 -4.12
CA ARG A 79 13.16 -6.76 -5.31
C ARG A 79 12.45 -5.40 -5.16
N LYS A 80 11.79 -5.17 -4.02
CA LYS A 80 11.05 -3.92 -3.78
C LYS A 80 12.01 -2.75 -3.67
N CYS A 81 13.13 -2.93 -2.95
CA CYS A 81 14.18 -1.93 -2.84
C CYS A 81 14.75 -1.54 -4.20
N ALA A 82 15.08 -2.51 -5.05
CA ALA A 82 15.56 -2.25 -6.41
C ALA A 82 14.57 -1.41 -7.24
N VAL A 83 13.27 -1.74 -7.18
CA VAL A 83 12.23 -0.98 -7.88
C VAL A 83 12.09 0.44 -7.31
N VAL A 84 12.19 0.62 -5.99
CA VAL A 84 12.15 1.95 -5.38
C VAL A 84 13.32 2.81 -5.86
N SER A 85 14.53 2.27 -5.87
CA SER A 85 15.72 2.99 -6.37
C SER A 85 15.62 3.31 -7.87
N ASP A 86 15.08 2.39 -8.67
CA ASP A 86 14.86 2.62 -10.12
C ASP A 86 13.85 3.76 -10.38
N ILE A 87 12.78 3.84 -9.59
CA ILE A 87 11.72 4.83 -9.79
C ILE A 87 12.07 6.19 -9.18
N LEU A 88 12.66 6.20 -7.99
CA LEU A 88 12.84 7.42 -7.17
C LEU A 88 14.28 7.90 -7.08
N GLY A 89 15.24 7.14 -7.61
CA GLY A 89 16.68 7.41 -7.53
C GLY A 89 17.38 6.64 -6.42
N GLU A 90 18.71 6.56 -6.54
CA GLU A 90 19.56 5.70 -5.69
C GLU A 90 19.45 6.02 -4.19
N CYS A 91 19.41 7.30 -3.82
CA CYS A 91 19.30 7.75 -2.43
C CYS A 91 17.89 7.61 -1.82
N ALA A 92 16.88 7.20 -2.60
CA ALA A 92 15.49 7.26 -2.15
C ALA A 92 15.22 6.38 -0.92
N LEU A 93 15.84 5.20 -0.85
CA LEU A 93 15.67 4.28 0.28
C LEU A 93 16.26 4.81 1.58
N GLU A 94 17.35 5.58 1.51
CA GLU A 94 18.00 6.18 2.67
C GLU A 94 17.14 7.33 3.21
N LEU A 95 16.71 8.23 2.31
CA LEU A 95 15.82 9.35 2.66
C LEU A 95 14.50 8.86 3.27
N LEU A 96 13.88 7.82 2.69
CA LEU A 96 12.65 7.25 3.24
C LEU A 96 12.86 6.72 4.66
N ARG A 97 13.99 6.05 4.94
CA ARG A 97 14.33 5.55 6.29
C ARG A 97 14.58 6.68 7.27
N GLU A 98 15.39 7.66 6.89
CA GLU A 98 15.69 8.84 7.70
C GLU A 98 14.39 9.56 8.12
N TRP A 99 13.48 9.77 7.16
CA TRP A 99 12.21 10.43 7.46
C TRP A 99 11.26 9.54 8.28
N GLN A 100 11.28 8.22 8.09
CA GLN A 100 10.53 7.33 8.98
C GLN A 100 10.97 7.50 10.44
N GLU A 101 12.28 7.63 10.68
CA GLU A 101 12.83 7.88 12.01
C GLU A 101 12.48 9.28 12.51
N GLN A 102 12.66 10.30 11.68
CA GLN A 102 12.38 11.71 12.01
C GLN A 102 10.90 11.98 12.35
N TYR A 103 9.98 11.43 11.55
CA TYR A 103 8.53 11.64 11.73
C TYR A 103 7.86 10.56 12.58
N HIS A 104 8.62 9.55 13.03
CA HIS A 104 8.13 8.40 13.78
C HIS A 104 6.90 7.72 13.14
N CYS A 105 6.90 7.58 11.81
CA CYS A 105 5.83 6.92 11.08
C CYS A 105 6.33 6.22 9.82
N GLN A 106 5.62 5.17 9.40
CA GLN A 106 5.95 4.40 8.19
C GLN A 106 5.66 5.22 6.92
N PRO A 107 6.35 4.92 5.80
CA PRO A 107 6.00 5.51 4.52
C PRO A 107 4.60 5.06 4.08
N PRO A 108 3.99 5.70 3.06
CA PRO A 108 2.66 5.33 2.58
C PRO A 108 2.56 3.84 2.25
N ASP A 109 1.40 3.23 2.48
CA ASP A 109 1.19 1.79 2.32
C ASP A 109 1.65 1.22 0.96
N LEU A 110 1.41 1.93 -0.14
CA LEU A 110 1.73 1.46 -1.50
C LEU A 110 2.58 2.45 -2.29
N LEU A 111 3.46 1.91 -3.14
CA LEU A 111 4.04 2.62 -4.28
C LEU A 111 3.42 2.08 -5.58
N VAL A 112 2.74 2.93 -6.34
CA VAL A 112 2.03 2.59 -7.58
C VAL A 112 2.72 3.26 -8.76
N TYR A 113 3.00 2.52 -9.83
CA TYR A 113 3.75 3.05 -10.97
C TYR A 113 3.39 2.41 -12.31
N LYS A 114 3.63 3.15 -13.40
CA LYS A 114 3.44 2.72 -14.79
C LYS A 114 4.30 3.56 -15.73
N GLY A 115 5.35 2.96 -16.30
CA GLY A 115 6.39 3.72 -17.01
C GLY A 115 7.00 4.78 -16.08
N ASN A 116 7.13 6.01 -16.55
CA ASN A 116 7.72 7.12 -15.78
C ASN A 116 6.73 7.80 -14.81
N LYS A 117 5.52 7.25 -14.63
CA LYS A 117 4.52 7.79 -13.70
C LYS A 117 4.54 6.99 -12.41
N CYS A 118 4.69 7.68 -11.28
CA CYS A 118 4.64 7.14 -9.93
C CYS A 118 3.65 7.94 -9.06
N PHE A 119 3.06 7.28 -8.07
CA PHE A 119 2.43 7.93 -6.94
C PHE A 119 2.38 6.95 -5.75
N PHE A 120 2.29 7.51 -4.56
CA PHE A 120 2.12 6.76 -3.33
C PHE A 120 0.65 6.71 -2.94
N VAL A 121 0.28 5.65 -2.22
CA VAL A 121 -1.08 5.48 -1.70
C VAL A 121 -1.03 5.15 -0.22
N GLU A 122 -1.70 5.96 0.58
CA GLU A 122 -2.05 5.64 1.97
C GLU A 122 -3.49 5.12 2.01
N VAL A 123 -3.71 3.94 2.55
CA VAL A 123 -5.00 3.28 2.61
C VAL A 123 -5.61 3.47 4.00
N LYS A 124 -6.77 4.12 4.05
CA LYS A 124 -7.57 4.30 5.26
C LYS A 124 -8.85 3.50 5.18
N ARG A 125 -9.29 2.94 6.30
CA ARG A 125 -10.54 2.16 6.38
C ARG A 125 -11.28 2.45 7.68
N GLY A 126 -12.58 2.70 7.57
CA GLY A 126 -13.45 2.89 8.73
C GLY A 126 -13.18 4.23 9.42
N ARG A 127 -12.75 4.20 10.69
CA ARG A 127 -12.46 5.40 11.48
C ARG A 127 -10.97 5.75 11.53
N ASP A 128 -10.15 5.12 10.67
CA ASP A 128 -8.73 5.45 10.59
C ASP A 128 -8.54 6.74 9.79
N PHE A 129 -7.80 7.69 10.35
CA PHE A 129 -7.56 9.00 9.77
C PHE A 129 -6.07 9.29 9.71
N LEU A 130 -5.70 10.14 8.75
CA LEU A 130 -4.32 10.52 8.53
C LEU A 130 -3.81 11.39 9.69
N ARG A 131 -2.79 10.90 10.39
CA ARG A 131 -2.16 11.60 11.53
C ARG A 131 -1.32 12.78 11.03
N ASP A 132 -1.06 13.76 11.89
CA ASP A 132 -0.31 14.95 11.47
C ASP A 132 1.16 14.63 11.12
N SER A 133 1.77 13.66 11.81
CA SER A 133 3.11 13.15 11.44
C SER A 133 3.12 12.54 10.05
N GLN A 134 2.10 11.73 9.71
CA GLN A 134 1.95 11.17 8.38
C GLN A 134 1.78 12.28 7.32
N LYS A 135 0.96 13.31 7.60
CA LYS A 135 0.78 14.45 6.67
C LYS A 135 2.11 15.16 6.39
N ALA A 136 2.91 15.41 7.44
CA ALA A 136 4.19 16.08 7.31
C ALA A 136 5.20 15.23 6.52
N TYR A 137 5.30 13.94 6.84
CA TYR A 137 6.15 12.99 6.13
C TYR A 137 5.75 12.86 4.66
N PHE A 138 4.46 12.71 4.37
CA PHE A 138 3.96 12.53 3.02
C PHE A 138 4.17 13.80 2.17
N LYS A 139 4.02 14.98 2.76
CA LYS A 139 4.36 16.24 2.09
C LYS A 139 5.86 16.32 1.74
N LYS A 140 6.74 15.77 2.59
CA LYS A 140 8.18 15.69 2.31
C LYS A 140 8.46 14.76 1.12
N ILE A 141 7.80 13.60 1.07
CA ILE A 141 7.86 12.67 -0.06
C ILE A 141 7.45 13.36 -1.37
N GLU A 142 6.28 14.03 -1.38
CA GLU A 142 5.79 14.76 -2.57
C GLU A 142 6.79 15.83 -3.03
N SER A 143 7.37 16.58 -2.09
CA SER A 143 8.30 17.67 -2.38
C SER A 143 9.65 17.22 -2.93
N VAL A 144 10.16 16.07 -2.51
CA VAL A 144 11.51 15.62 -2.88
C VAL A 144 11.49 14.71 -4.10
N PHE A 145 10.54 13.79 -4.18
CA PHE A 145 10.48 12.81 -5.27
C PHE A 145 9.59 13.23 -6.43
N GLY A 146 8.77 14.29 -6.27
CA GLY A 146 7.80 14.70 -7.28
C GLY A 146 6.68 13.66 -7.54
N CYS A 147 6.63 12.57 -6.78
CA CYS A 147 5.56 11.58 -6.82
C CYS A 147 4.45 12.01 -5.86
N PRO A 148 3.20 12.20 -6.32
CA PRO A 148 2.08 12.56 -5.45
C PRO A 148 1.80 11.48 -4.41
N VAL A 149 1.23 11.88 -3.26
CA VAL A 149 0.65 10.96 -2.28
C VAL A 149 -0.88 11.10 -2.32
N VAL A 150 -1.57 9.97 -2.44
CA VAL A 150 -3.03 9.88 -2.51
C VAL A 150 -3.53 9.09 -1.32
N THR A 151 -4.56 9.59 -0.65
CA THR A 151 -5.28 8.79 0.37
C THR A 151 -6.43 8.04 -0.30
N VAL A 152 -6.55 6.75 -0.03
CA VAL A 152 -7.70 5.94 -0.41
C VAL A 152 -8.55 5.67 0.82
N ASP A 153 -9.79 6.15 0.81
CA ASP A 153 -10.80 5.81 1.81
C ASP A 153 -11.59 4.57 1.37
N LEU A 154 -11.34 3.46 2.04
CA LEU A 154 -11.98 2.17 1.79
C LEU A 154 -13.31 2.03 2.53
N GLN A 155 -14.37 1.93 1.75
CA GLN A 155 -15.74 1.82 2.26
C GLN A 155 -16.35 0.47 1.91
N ALA A 156 -17.06 -0.14 2.84
CA ALA A 156 -17.90 -1.28 2.52
C ALA A 156 -19.04 -0.79 1.61
N LYS A 157 -19.29 -1.46 0.47
CA LYS A 157 -20.51 -1.21 -0.30
C LYS A 157 -21.70 -1.50 0.60
N GLY A 158 -22.54 -0.49 0.81
CA GLY A 158 -23.79 -0.66 1.53
C GLY A 158 -24.59 -1.80 0.93
N HIS A 159 -25.23 -2.61 1.77
CA HIS A 159 -26.34 -3.43 1.28
C HIS A 159 -27.40 -2.45 0.79
N LEU A 160 -27.66 -2.44 -0.52
CA LEU A 160 -29.02 -2.17 -0.96
C LEU A 160 -29.85 -3.28 -0.30
N ARG A 161 -30.54 -2.92 0.79
CA ARG A 161 -31.62 -3.74 1.32
C ARG A 161 -32.79 -3.66 0.35
#